data_AF-A0A959P435-F1
#
_entry.id   AF-A0A959P435-F1
#
_cell.length_a   1.000
_cell.length_b   1.000
_cell.length_c   1.000
_cell.angle_alpha   90.00
_cell.angle_beta   90.00
_cell.angle_gamma   90.00
#
_symmetry.space_group_name_H-M   'P 1'
#
loop_
_entity.id
_entity.type
_entity.pdbx_description
1 polymer ?
#
loop_
_entity_poly.entity_id
_entity_poly.type
_entity_poly.pdbx_seq_one_letter_code
_entity_poly.pdbx_strand_id
1 'polypeptide(L)'
;EYSFGNIPKRNTNFSNRSLEIGELKLRGTIDRIDIDEENKFFNVVDYKLKGKKPTQNELYEGLSLQLPVYLMAGKQILEEETSEDYSNHEMIIYSLNFKEGKFGKDPVNVKGRGKSTGNEKTVLNNNLIDSIKEKLSEYHNKIKNGEFHLSTLDNREEKACNYCDFQSFCRVKEVFE
;
A
#
# COMPACT_ATOMS: atom_id res chain seq x y z
N GLU A 1 -2.08 -0.80 -15.76
CA GLU A 1 -2.87 0.00 -14.80
C GLU A 1 -4.25 -0.63 -14.68
N TYR A 2 -4.61 -1.08 -13.48
CA TYR A 2 -5.93 -1.64 -13.13
C TYR A 2 -6.60 -0.71 -12.13
N SER A 3 -7.85 -0.33 -12.37
CA SER A 3 -8.55 0.66 -11.54
C SER A 3 -9.59 0.00 -10.63
N PHE A 4 -9.72 0.48 -9.39
CA PHE A 4 -10.77 0.10 -8.45
C PHE A 4 -11.56 1.33 -7.98
N GLY A 5 -12.88 1.20 -7.91
CA GLY A 5 -13.81 2.28 -7.64
C GLY A 5 -14.09 3.18 -8.84
N ASN A 6 -15.16 3.98 -8.76
CA ASN A 6 -15.61 4.82 -9.87
C ASN A 6 -14.64 6.01 -10.08
N ILE A 7 -13.75 5.86 -11.07
CA ILE A 7 -12.74 6.87 -11.47
C ILE A 7 -13.16 7.45 -12.84
N PRO A 8 -13.45 8.75 -12.94
CA PRO A 8 -13.86 9.35 -14.21
C PRO A 8 -12.71 9.35 -15.23
N LYS A 9 -12.92 8.66 -16.36
CA LYS A 9 -12.12 8.68 -17.61
C LYS A 9 -10.65 8.23 -17.53
N ARG A 10 -10.41 6.96 -17.89
CA ARG A 10 -9.27 6.48 -18.69
C ARG A 10 -9.61 5.09 -19.26
N ASN A 11 -9.19 4.72 -20.47
CA ASN A 11 -9.40 3.40 -21.07
C ASN A 11 -8.64 2.31 -20.27
N THR A 12 -9.18 1.84 -19.15
CA THR A 12 -8.61 0.74 -18.35
C THR A 12 -9.68 -0.29 -18.04
N ASN A 13 -9.31 -1.55 -17.86
CA ASN A 13 -10.21 -2.57 -17.30
C ASN A 13 -10.63 -2.09 -15.90
N PHE A 14 -11.91 -1.78 -15.73
CA PHE A 14 -12.46 -1.20 -14.50
C PHE A 14 -13.20 -2.28 -13.70
N SER A 15 -12.79 -2.47 -12.44
CA SER A 15 -13.78 -2.86 -11.44
C SER A 15 -14.55 -1.59 -11.05
N ASN A 16 -15.84 -1.55 -11.35
CA ASN A 16 -16.73 -0.45 -10.94
C ASN A 16 -16.96 -0.41 -9.42
N ARG A 17 -16.46 -1.39 -8.67
CA ARG A 17 -16.60 -1.47 -7.22
C ARG A 17 -15.41 -0.83 -6.53
N SER A 18 -15.72 0.06 -5.59
CA SER A 18 -14.74 0.52 -4.61
C SER A 18 -14.26 -0.64 -3.76
N LEU A 19 -13.02 -0.59 -3.29
CA LEU A 19 -12.57 -1.46 -2.22
C LEU A 19 -13.25 -0.99 -0.92
N GLU A 20 -14.03 -1.86 -0.28
CA GLU A 20 -14.76 -1.54 0.94
C GLU A 20 -14.06 -2.14 2.17
N ILE A 21 -13.80 -1.32 3.18
CA ILE A 21 -13.21 -1.70 4.48
C ILE A 21 -14.11 -1.13 5.57
N GLY A 22 -15.10 -1.90 6.02
CA GLY A 22 -16.15 -1.38 6.88
C GLY A 22 -16.95 -0.28 6.18
N GLU A 23 -17.05 0.89 6.81
CA GLU A 23 -17.68 2.08 6.20
C GLU A 23 -16.78 2.83 5.20
N LEU A 24 -15.48 2.52 5.18
CA LEU A 24 -14.52 3.19 4.30
C LEU A 24 -14.61 2.62 2.88
N LYS A 25 -14.84 3.50 1.90
CA LYS A 25 -14.77 3.16 0.47
C LYS A 25 -13.54 3.78 -0.15
N LEU A 26 -12.64 2.94 -0.66
CA LEU A 26 -11.42 3.35 -1.33
C LEU A 26 -11.55 3.20 -2.85
N ARG A 27 -10.95 4.14 -3.57
CA ARG A 27 -10.75 4.09 -5.02
C ARG A 27 -9.30 4.42 -5.35
N GLY A 28 -8.79 3.87 -6.44
CA GLY A 28 -7.43 4.11 -6.88
C GLY A 28 -7.07 3.28 -8.12
N THR A 29 -5.79 3.30 -8.46
CA THR A 29 -5.27 2.58 -9.63
C THR A 29 -4.01 1.84 -9.22
N ILE A 30 -3.99 0.53 -9.46
CA ILE A 30 -2.82 -0.33 -9.34
C ILE A 30 -2.01 -0.20 -10.62
N ASP A 31 -0.72 0.10 -10.50
CA ASP A 31 0.17 0.24 -11.65
C ASP A 31 0.22 -1.03 -12.51
N ARG A 32 0.53 -2.18 -11.89
CA ARG A 32 0.61 -3.48 -12.56
C ARG A 32 0.33 -4.65 -11.61
N ILE A 33 -0.34 -5.68 -12.13
CA ILE A 33 -0.56 -6.98 -11.49
C ILE A 33 0.16 -8.03 -12.34
N ASP A 34 1.08 -8.80 -11.74
CA ASP A 34 1.72 -9.95 -12.38
C ASP A 34 0.98 -11.22 -11.89
N ILE A 35 0.45 -12.03 -12.81
CA ILE A 35 -0.35 -13.23 -12.50
C ILE A 35 0.48 -14.50 -12.80
N ASP A 36 0.44 -15.47 -11.90
CA ASP A 36 0.90 -16.84 -12.10
C ASP A 36 -0.32 -17.76 -12.15
N GLU A 37 -0.71 -18.17 -13.36
CA GLU A 37 -1.90 -18.99 -13.60
C GLU A 37 -1.75 -20.44 -13.12
N GLU A 38 -0.53 -20.96 -13.04
CA GLU A 38 -0.24 -22.34 -12.65
C GLU A 38 -0.37 -22.50 -11.14
N ASN A 39 0.27 -21.60 -10.38
CA ASN A 39 0.24 -21.63 -8.92
C ASN A 39 -0.92 -20.83 -8.30
N LYS A 40 -1.76 -20.20 -9.14
CA LYS A 40 -2.85 -19.28 -8.72
C LYS A 40 -2.37 -18.20 -7.76
N PHE A 41 -1.22 -17.59 -8.09
CA PHE A 41 -0.67 -16.46 -7.35
C PHE A 41 -0.77 -15.16 -8.14
N PHE A 42 -0.79 -14.03 -7.43
CA PHE A 42 -0.58 -12.73 -8.03
C PHE A 42 0.36 -11.86 -7.20
N ASN A 43 1.07 -10.98 -7.89
CA ASN A 43 1.94 -9.97 -7.32
C ASN A 43 1.44 -8.59 -7.74
N VAL A 44 1.57 -7.60 -6.86
CA VAL A 44 1.34 -6.19 -7.21
C VAL A 44 2.67 -5.49 -7.37
N VAL A 45 2.77 -4.65 -8.40
CA VAL A 45 3.99 -3.95 -8.76
C VAL A 45 3.70 -2.46 -8.88
N ASP A 46 4.47 -1.65 -8.17
CA ASP A 46 4.40 -0.18 -8.17
C ASP A 46 5.71 0.40 -8.74
N TYR A 47 5.61 1.30 -9.72
CA TYR A 47 6.77 1.90 -10.34
C TYR A 47 7.21 3.14 -9.57
N LYS A 48 8.50 3.19 -9.19
CA LYS A 48 9.07 4.39 -8.53
C LYS A 48 10.36 4.85 -9.19
N LEU A 49 10.46 6.15 -9.46
CA LEU A 49 11.70 6.78 -9.95
C LEU A 49 12.74 6.97 -8.82
N LYS A 50 12.25 7.32 -7.63
CA LYS A 50 13.04 7.56 -6.42
C LYS A 50 12.22 7.13 -5.20
N GLY A 51 12.89 7.00 -4.07
CA GLY A 51 12.29 6.54 -2.82
C GLY A 51 12.95 5.26 -2.33
N LYS A 52 12.78 4.98 -1.05
CA LYS A 52 13.17 3.70 -0.46
C LYS A 52 11.95 2.78 -0.49
N LYS A 53 12.18 1.47 -0.58
CA LYS A 53 11.11 0.50 -0.30
C LYS A 53 10.65 0.65 1.15
N PRO A 54 9.36 0.43 1.43
CA PRO A 54 8.85 0.48 2.79
C PRO A 54 9.52 -0.60 3.65
N THR A 55 9.81 -0.24 4.89
CA THR A 55 10.23 -1.17 5.93
C THR A 55 9.03 -1.93 6.49
N GLN A 56 9.28 -3.07 7.14
CA GLN A 56 8.24 -3.82 7.84
C GLN A 56 7.49 -2.92 8.84
N ASN A 57 8.20 -2.12 9.63
CA ASN A 57 7.59 -1.23 10.61
C ASN A 57 6.70 -0.17 9.94
N GLU A 58 7.14 0.47 8.85
CA GLU A 58 6.31 1.45 8.13
C GLU A 58 5.04 0.83 7.53
N LEU A 59 5.09 -0.45 7.14
CA LEU A 59 3.89 -1.17 6.71
C LEU A 59 2.94 -1.36 7.90
N TYR A 60 3.39 -1.97 8.99
CA TYR A 60 2.53 -2.28 10.15
C TYR A 60 2.07 -1.02 10.93
N GLU A 61 2.84 0.07 10.92
CA GLU A 61 2.46 1.36 11.50
C GLU A 61 1.41 2.12 10.64
N GLY A 62 1.11 1.63 9.44
CA GLY A 62 0.18 2.29 8.53
C GLY A 62 0.76 3.50 7.80
N LEU A 63 2.09 3.67 7.79
CA LEU A 63 2.77 4.76 7.09
C LEU A 63 2.92 4.49 5.59
N SER A 64 2.92 3.22 5.18
CA SER A 64 3.05 2.80 3.78
C SER A 64 1.88 1.90 3.36
N LEU A 65 0.77 2.52 2.97
CA LEU A 65 -0.49 1.81 2.69
C LEU A 65 -0.65 1.33 1.24
N GLN A 66 0.09 1.91 0.30
CA GLN A 66 -0.14 1.73 -1.14
C GLN A 66 -0.13 0.25 -1.57
N LEU A 67 0.96 -0.47 -1.28
CA LEU A 67 1.10 -1.87 -1.71
C LEU A 67 0.14 -2.83 -0.96
N PRO A 68 -0.07 -2.73 0.37
CA PRO A 68 -1.10 -3.51 1.05
C PRO A 68 -2.51 -3.27 0.50
N VAL A 69 -2.86 -2.02 0.21
CA VAL A 69 -4.16 -1.68 -0.42
C VAL A 69 -4.25 -2.25 -1.83
N TYR A 70 -3.17 -2.23 -2.59
CA TYR A 70 -3.14 -2.86 -3.91
C TYR A 70 -3.29 -4.38 -3.84
N LEU A 71 -2.77 -5.06 -2.82
CA LEU A 71 -3.04 -6.50 -2.65
C LEU A 71 -4.53 -6.76 -2.43
N MET A 72 -5.19 -5.98 -1.58
CA MET A 72 -6.63 -6.12 -1.33
C MET A 72 -7.45 -5.86 -2.60
N ALA A 73 -7.18 -4.74 -3.28
CA ALA A 73 -7.88 -4.39 -4.51
C ALA A 73 -7.56 -5.37 -5.66
N GLY A 74 -6.33 -5.84 -5.76
CA GLY A 74 -5.89 -6.80 -6.78
C GLY A 74 -6.61 -8.14 -6.64
N LYS A 75 -6.77 -8.65 -5.40
CA LYS A 75 -7.56 -9.86 -5.13
C LYS A 75 -9.00 -9.69 -5.61
N GLN A 76 -9.66 -8.57 -5.23
CA GLN A 76 -11.02 -8.27 -5.64
C GLN A 76 -11.17 -8.18 -7.17
N ILE A 77 -10.25 -7.49 -7.85
CA ILE A 77 -10.27 -7.35 -9.31
C ILE A 77 -10.12 -8.72 -9.98
N LEU A 78 -9.17 -9.54 -9.53
CA LEU A 78 -8.93 -10.87 -10.13
C LEU A 78 -10.11 -11.81 -9.92
N GLU A 79 -10.69 -11.85 -8.72
CA GLU A 79 -11.89 -12.66 -8.45
C GLU A 79 -13.07 -12.25 -9.34
N GLU A 80 -13.24 -10.95 -9.61
CA GLU A 80 -14.30 -10.43 -10.47
C GLU A 80 -14.05 -10.69 -11.97
N GLU A 81 -12.81 -10.52 -12.44
CA GLU A 81 -12.47 -10.66 -13.87
C GLU A 81 -12.35 -12.13 -14.29
N THR A 82 -11.87 -13.00 -13.41
CA THR A 82 -11.52 -14.39 -13.76
C THR A 82 -12.48 -15.43 -13.18
N SER A 83 -13.26 -15.08 -12.13
CA SER A 83 -14.01 -16.04 -11.33
C SER A 83 -13.14 -17.13 -10.68
N GLU A 84 -11.84 -16.90 -10.55
CA GLU A 84 -10.90 -17.80 -9.88
C GLU A 84 -10.35 -17.18 -8.59
N ASP A 85 -9.99 -18.03 -7.63
CA ASP A 85 -9.38 -17.59 -6.37
C ASP A 85 -7.85 -17.53 -6.50
N TYR A 86 -7.33 -16.31 -6.65
CA TYR A 86 -5.89 -16.05 -6.65
C TYR A 86 -5.41 -15.63 -5.25
N SER A 87 -4.33 -16.26 -4.80
CA SER A 87 -3.65 -15.89 -3.56
C SER A 87 -2.62 -14.79 -3.81
N ASN A 88 -2.57 -13.79 -2.93
CA ASN A 88 -1.53 -12.78 -3.00
C ASN A 88 -0.16 -13.38 -2.64
N HIS A 89 0.92 -12.89 -3.28
CA HIS A 89 2.25 -13.45 -3.10
C HIS A 89 3.32 -12.40 -2.83
N GLU A 90 3.61 -11.47 -3.75
CA GLU A 90 4.60 -10.41 -3.55
C GLU A 90 4.05 -8.99 -3.76
N MET A 91 4.59 -8.08 -2.95
CA MET A 91 4.53 -6.64 -3.18
C MET A 91 5.90 -6.19 -3.70
N ILE A 92 5.93 -5.54 -4.87
CA ILE A 92 7.18 -5.22 -5.56
C ILE A 92 7.24 -3.73 -5.87
N ILE A 93 8.35 -3.09 -5.51
CA ILE A 93 8.72 -1.80 -6.08
C ILE A 93 9.54 -2.07 -7.34
N TYR A 94 9.11 -1.55 -8.48
CA TYR A 94 9.90 -1.55 -9.70
C TYR A 94 10.63 -0.21 -9.81
N SER A 95 11.92 -0.21 -9.52
CA SER A 95 12.73 1.00 -9.56
C SER A 95 13.09 1.35 -11.02
N LEU A 96 12.73 2.56 -11.42
CA LEU A 96 13.05 3.16 -12.72
C LEU A 96 14.38 3.93 -12.70
N ASN A 97 15.15 3.80 -11.61
CA ASN A 97 16.43 4.47 -11.49
C ASN A 97 17.52 3.70 -12.25
N PHE A 98 17.89 4.21 -13.43
CA PHE A 98 18.92 3.64 -14.31
C PHE A 98 20.36 3.75 -13.79
N LYS A 99 20.59 4.35 -12.60
CA LYS A 99 21.90 4.27 -11.96
C LYS A 99 22.24 2.81 -11.67
N GLU A 100 23.48 2.43 -11.94
CA GLU A 100 23.97 1.06 -11.92
C GLU A 100 23.52 0.30 -10.65
N GLY A 101 22.88 -0.86 -10.85
CA GLY A 101 22.38 -1.73 -9.79
C GLY A 101 21.08 -1.30 -9.10
N LYS A 102 20.42 -0.22 -9.53
CA LYS A 102 19.15 0.24 -8.94
C LYS A 102 17.92 0.07 -9.83
N PHE A 103 18.08 -0.34 -11.09
CA PHE A 103 16.95 -0.57 -12.00
C PHE A 103 16.40 -1.99 -11.85
N GLY A 104 15.09 -2.14 -11.74
CA GLY A 104 14.42 -3.45 -11.72
C GLY A 104 13.54 -3.71 -10.51
N LYS A 105 13.18 -4.99 -10.32
CA LYS A 105 12.29 -5.45 -9.24
C LYS A 105 13.02 -5.45 -7.89
N ASP A 106 12.45 -4.77 -6.90
CA ASP A 106 12.87 -4.80 -5.50
C ASP A 106 11.68 -5.26 -4.64
N PRO A 107 11.60 -6.57 -4.31
CA PRO A 107 10.54 -7.11 -3.47
C PRO A 107 10.55 -6.49 -2.06
N VAL A 108 9.35 -6.18 -1.58
CA VAL A 108 9.12 -5.69 -0.23
C VAL A 108 9.07 -6.88 0.73
N ASN A 109 9.84 -6.79 1.82
CA ASN A 109 9.87 -7.82 2.84
C ASN A 109 8.89 -7.48 3.96
N VAL A 110 7.89 -8.34 4.15
CA VAL A 110 6.94 -8.28 5.29
C VAL A 110 7.50 -8.95 6.55
N LYS A 111 8.56 -9.74 6.39
CA LYS A 111 9.34 -10.36 7.46
C LYS A 111 10.69 -9.67 7.61
N GLY A 112 11.31 -9.83 8.79
CA GLY A 112 12.73 -9.56 9.02
C GLY A 112 13.66 -10.49 8.22
N ARG A 113 14.83 -10.82 8.77
CA ARG A 113 15.85 -11.60 8.03
C ARG A 113 15.38 -13.04 7.72
N GLY A 114 15.50 -13.43 6.45
CA GLY A 114 15.26 -14.80 5.96
C GLY A 114 14.50 -14.82 4.63
N LYS A 115 14.67 -15.88 3.83
CA LYS A 115 13.82 -16.12 2.66
C LYS A 115 12.55 -16.84 3.12
N SER A 116 11.39 -16.33 2.74
CA SER A 116 10.11 -17.01 2.95
C SER A 116 9.73 -17.84 1.73
N THR A 117 9.09 -18.99 1.96
CA THR A 117 8.48 -19.80 0.90
C THR A 117 7.22 -19.11 0.35
N GLY A 118 6.70 -19.57 -0.80
CA GLY A 118 5.50 -18.98 -1.41
C GLY A 118 4.30 -18.92 -0.45
N ASN A 119 3.95 -20.05 0.16
CA ASN A 119 2.84 -20.12 1.13
C ASN A 119 3.07 -19.27 2.39
N GLU A 120 4.32 -19.18 2.87
CA GLU A 120 4.64 -18.33 4.03
C GLU A 120 4.44 -16.85 3.72
N LYS A 121 4.78 -16.39 2.50
CA LYS A 121 4.56 -15.01 2.07
C LYS A 121 3.08 -14.65 2.07
N THR A 122 2.22 -15.51 1.52
CA THR A 122 0.77 -15.29 1.51
C THR A 122 0.22 -15.13 2.93
N VAL A 123 0.64 -15.98 3.87
CA VAL A 123 0.22 -15.86 5.28
C VAL A 123 0.67 -14.53 5.90
N LEU A 124 1.93 -14.15 5.69
CA LEU A 124 2.47 -12.89 6.22
C LEU A 124 1.75 -11.67 5.65
N ASN A 125 1.48 -11.66 4.35
CA ASN A 125 0.73 -10.60 3.69
C ASN A 125 -0.70 -10.51 4.20
N ASN A 126 -1.38 -11.64 4.42
CA ASN A 126 -2.74 -11.65 4.99
C ASN A 126 -2.75 -11.05 6.40
N ASN A 127 -1.79 -11.42 7.26
CA ASN A 127 -1.65 -10.82 8.59
C ASN A 127 -1.40 -9.30 8.53
N LEU A 128 -0.56 -8.86 7.58
CA LEU A 128 -0.33 -7.43 7.34
C LEU A 128 -1.62 -6.74 6.87
N ILE A 129 -2.36 -7.35 5.93
CA ILE A 129 -3.62 -6.81 5.42
C ILE A 129 -4.62 -6.62 6.56
N ASP A 130 -4.75 -7.58 7.47
CA ASP A 130 -5.66 -7.48 8.60
C ASP A 130 -5.26 -6.34 9.54
N SER A 131 -3.97 -6.21 9.85
CA SER A 131 -3.43 -5.07 10.62
C SER A 131 -3.69 -3.72 9.93
N ILE A 132 -3.56 -3.67 8.60
CA ILE A 132 -3.82 -2.46 7.80
C ILE A 132 -5.31 -2.11 7.77
N LYS A 133 -6.22 -3.10 7.72
CA LYS A 133 -7.67 -2.84 7.79
C LYS A 133 -8.06 -2.18 9.11
N GLU A 134 -7.47 -2.62 10.22
CA GLU A 134 -7.65 -1.98 11.53
C GLU A 134 -7.16 -0.52 11.50
N LYS A 135 -5.96 -0.27 10.96
CA LYS A 135 -5.39 1.08 10.82
C LYS A 135 -6.23 1.99 9.93
N LEU A 136 -6.70 1.49 8.79
CA LEU A 136 -7.57 2.24 7.88
C LEU A 136 -8.91 2.60 8.55
N SER A 137 -9.45 1.69 9.35
CA SER A 137 -10.67 1.96 10.14
C SER A 137 -10.41 3.01 11.23
N GLU A 138 -9.27 2.95 11.91
CA GLU A 138 -8.83 3.97 12.87
C GLU A 138 -8.71 5.35 12.20
N TYR A 139 -8.02 5.43 11.06
CA TYR A 139 -7.87 6.67 10.29
C TYR A 139 -9.21 7.21 9.81
N HIS A 140 -10.08 6.34 9.29
CA HIS A 140 -11.42 6.72 8.87
C HIS A 140 -12.23 7.36 10.02
N ASN A 141 -12.22 6.75 11.20
CA ASN A 141 -12.94 7.26 12.37
C ASN A 141 -12.38 8.61 12.85
N LYS A 142 -11.05 8.74 12.94
CA LYS A 142 -10.40 10.01 13.31
C LYS A 142 -10.77 11.14 12.36
N ILE A 143 -10.72 10.87 11.05
CA ILE A 143 -11.11 11.86 10.02
C ILE A 143 -12.60 12.20 10.15
N LYS A 144 -13.47 11.20 10.32
CA LYS A 144 -14.92 11.38 10.47
C LYS A 144 -15.29 12.23 11.69
N ASN A 145 -14.53 12.10 12.78
CA ASN A 145 -14.74 12.84 14.02
C ASN A 145 -14.03 14.21 14.05
N GLY A 146 -13.28 14.57 13.00
CA GLY A 146 -12.54 15.83 12.95
C GLY A 146 -11.27 15.86 13.81
N GLU A 147 -10.70 14.70 14.12
CA GLU A 147 -9.49 14.56 14.94
C GLU A 147 -8.21 14.81 14.12
N PHE A 148 -7.81 16.08 14.00
CA PHE A 148 -6.61 16.51 13.26
C PHE A 148 -5.51 17.01 14.20
N HIS A 149 -4.92 16.10 14.97
CA HIS A 149 -3.83 16.43 15.89
C HIS A 149 -2.49 16.61 15.17
N LEU A 150 -1.52 17.27 15.85
CA LEU A 150 -0.13 17.31 15.39
C LEU A 150 0.45 15.90 15.33
N SER A 151 1.42 15.67 14.43
CA SER A 151 2.05 14.37 14.27
C SER A 151 2.71 13.90 15.57
N THR A 152 2.35 12.68 16.00
CA THR A 152 2.89 11.99 17.19
C THR A 152 3.89 10.89 16.79
N LEU A 153 4.36 10.88 15.54
CA LEU A 153 5.29 9.86 15.07
C LEU A 153 6.67 10.05 15.72
N ASP A 154 7.30 8.94 16.10
CA ASP A 154 8.73 8.94 16.42
C ASP A 154 9.54 9.37 15.19
N ASN A 155 10.50 10.26 15.39
CA ASN A 155 11.27 10.91 14.32
C ASN A 155 10.37 11.53 13.23
N ARG A 156 9.26 12.16 13.64
CA ARG A 156 8.31 12.84 12.74
C ARG A 156 9.00 13.80 11.76
N GLU A 157 10.12 14.40 12.12
CA GLU A 157 10.89 15.30 11.27
C GLU A 157 11.34 14.58 10.00
N GLU A 158 11.97 13.41 10.15
CA GLU A 158 12.42 12.58 9.03
C GLU A 158 11.27 11.87 8.31
N LYS A 159 10.22 11.44 9.05
CA LYS A 159 9.11 10.68 8.49
C LYS A 159 8.09 11.54 7.74
N ALA A 160 7.84 12.78 8.18
CA ALA A 160 6.74 13.59 7.68
C ALA A 160 7.06 15.09 7.61
N CYS A 161 7.50 15.70 8.72
CA CYS A 161 7.51 17.16 8.82
C CYS A 161 8.42 17.79 7.79
N ASN A 162 9.63 17.27 7.53
CA ASN A 162 10.58 17.85 6.56
C ASN A 162 10.04 17.94 5.12
N TYR A 163 9.00 17.17 4.79
CA TYR A 163 8.38 17.13 3.46
C TYR A 163 6.97 17.75 3.44
N CYS A 164 6.53 18.37 4.54
CA CYS A 164 5.18 18.90 4.69
C CYS A 164 5.09 20.38 4.26
N ASP A 165 4.20 20.69 3.33
CA ASP A 165 3.97 22.07 2.86
C ASP A 165 3.30 22.97 3.93
N PHE A 166 2.72 22.37 4.98
CA PHE A 166 2.01 23.08 6.05
C PHE A 166 2.89 23.36 7.28
N GLN A 167 4.21 23.20 7.19
CA GLN A 167 5.15 23.46 8.29
C GLN A 167 4.96 24.83 8.95
N SER A 168 4.69 25.88 8.16
CA SER A 168 4.50 27.25 8.65
C SER A 168 3.18 27.44 9.42
N PHE A 169 2.18 26.60 9.18
CA PHE A 169 0.87 26.68 9.82
C PHE A 169 0.76 25.76 11.04
N CYS A 170 1.44 24.61 11.02
CA CYS A 170 1.24 23.59 12.05
C CYS A 170 1.81 23.97 13.42
N ARG A 171 2.79 24.89 13.48
CA ARG A 171 3.44 25.37 14.73
C ARG A 171 3.93 24.25 15.64
N VAL A 172 4.22 23.06 15.10
CA VAL A 172 4.62 21.87 15.88
C VAL A 172 5.90 22.11 16.70
N LYS A 173 6.80 22.95 16.19
CA LYS A 173 8.04 23.32 16.89
C LYS A 173 7.76 24.10 18.17
N GLU A 174 6.73 24.94 18.19
CA GLU A 174 6.40 25.78 19.36
C GLU A 174 5.71 25.00 20.49
N VAL A 175 5.20 23.79 20.20
CA VAL A 175 4.46 22.95 21.16
C VAL A 175 5.36 21.89 21.81
N PHE A 176 6.42 21.47 21.13
CA PHE A 176 7.29 20.36 21.53
C PHE A 176 8.77 20.76 21.70
N GLU A 177 9.07 22.06 21.74
CA GLU A 177 10.32 22.65 22.29
C GLU A 177 10.18 22.87 23.81
#